data_AF-B2AS98-F1
#
_entry.id   AF-B2AS98-F1
#
_cell.length_a   1.000
_cell.length_b   1.000
_cell.length_c   1.000
_cell.angle_alpha   90.00
_cell.angle_beta   90.00
_cell.angle_gamma   90.00
#
_symmetry.space_group_name_H-M   'P 1'
#
loop_
_entity.id
_entity.type
_entity.pdbx_description
1 polymer ?
#
loop_
_entity_poly.entity_id
_entity_poly.type
_entity_poly.pdbx_seq_one_letter_code
_entity_poly.pdbx_strand_id
1 'polypeptide(L)'
;MAPHHRLPRMAVSYGRTRILRLTVLACIACTTLVMIMQIGRAWSRGRDGHRHHLLQGASPGWKTTEEGLVPVKSREELGREMLEYVRGLPGLQGEVAVLSKRVRVVESKEGVVGEGKIRRVGRGFLEGHGFARVDLTPPAAGEGRNDNGETLKQETRLPVPGVVEVPVDVPRDDMGDPGEVLFGIASDYERVSRDDFGLVRDWAGFLTNHSAERERKEKRRSNGAGLLLVLSKATESEVVEVKARLWQAGIDGTVFVVEQREGKDSDRYKGGVYAQLFQRLLMSRFGKGEVGAGKTRRWFAVVDEKVFIPNLRKLVWEMDTRFEDEGEWFVGLPTEKEDWADDENGKQITYGGGAVVMSPSALDTVGQLMCFQAGGKGGNDEVKADSNWGETLYKCLEQERYLKMQVLVGGGGYLPGEGNQGQKVSGRPLVLRTDKDPFKFSAKGHLVSNVCGEECYLQRFLFADSWALINGHSITAYPRRIEVQMSSQKMTQQKGFQNKSGGGEVADKIAVHSTSSVGEGQKIAWRGGKTKTWRLVSAEVRDDGKEVWQAYVNEKGIGSKEEEKSDVDSVIVLVWEF
;
A
#
# COMPACT_ATOMS: atom_id res chain seq x y z
N MET A 1 -22.93 -91.34 -24.22
CA MET A 1 -22.98 -90.78 -25.60
C MET A 1 -24.13 -89.79 -25.68
N ALA A 2 -23.80 -88.50 -25.59
CA ALA A 2 -24.66 -87.32 -25.80
C ALA A 2 -23.72 -86.08 -25.78
N PRO A 3 -24.04 -84.97 -26.46
CA PRO A 3 -23.13 -84.36 -27.43
C PRO A 3 -22.37 -83.11 -26.95
N HIS A 4 -21.21 -82.88 -27.58
CA HIS A 4 -20.44 -81.65 -27.51
C HIS A 4 -21.22 -80.44 -28.03
N HIS A 5 -21.62 -79.52 -27.15
CA HIS A 5 -21.99 -78.16 -27.54
C HIS A 5 -20.73 -77.29 -27.66
N ARG A 6 -20.39 -76.93 -28.90
CA ARG A 6 -19.42 -75.87 -29.20
C ARG A 6 -20.05 -74.52 -28.87
N LEU A 7 -19.43 -73.75 -27.99
CA LEU A 7 -19.76 -72.34 -27.78
C LEU A 7 -19.38 -71.53 -29.04
N PRO A 8 -20.21 -70.57 -29.48
CA PRO A 8 -19.89 -69.71 -30.60
C PRO A 8 -18.73 -68.77 -30.25
N ARG A 9 -17.66 -68.83 -31.04
CA ARG A 9 -16.59 -67.83 -31.00
C ARG A 9 -17.13 -66.52 -31.55
N MET A 10 -17.34 -65.55 -30.67
CA MET A 10 -17.65 -64.17 -31.05
C MET A 10 -16.41 -63.54 -31.70
N ALA A 11 -16.36 -63.55 -33.03
CA ALA A 11 -15.32 -62.87 -33.79
C ALA A 11 -15.62 -61.36 -33.80
N VAL A 12 -15.10 -60.65 -32.80
CA VAL A 12 -15.13 -59.18 -32.81
C VAL A 12 -14.07 -58.69 -33.77
N SER A 13 -14.49 -58.01 -34.84
CA SER A 13 -13.60 -57.35 -35.80
C SER A 13 -12.56 -56.49 -35.08
N TYR A 14 -11.28 -56.73 -35.38
CA TYR A 14 -10.11 -56.06 -34.80
C TYR A 14 -10.16 -54.51 -34.93
N GLY A 15 -10.95 -54.00 -35.89
CA GLY A 15 -11.20 -52.57 -36.06
C GLY A 15 -12.11 -51.96 -34.98
N ARG A 16 -13.14 -52.70 -34.53
CA ARG A 16 -14.08 -52.23 -33.50
C ARG A 16 -13.44 -52.23 -32.11
N THR A 17 -12.55 -53.16 -31.80
CA THR A 17 -11.81 -53.17 -30.53
C THR A 17 -10.77 -52.06 -30.44
N ARG A 18 -10.15 -51.64 -31.57
CA ARG A 18 -9.27 -50.46 -31.61
C ARG A 18 -10.04 -49.16 -31.36
N ILE A 19 -11.19 -48.99 -32.00
CA ILE A 19 -12.02 -47.79 -31.79
C ILE A 19 -12.50 -47.75 -30.33
N LEU A 20 -13.00 -48.87 -29.79
CA LEU A 20 -13.45 -48.91 -28.39
C LEU A 20 -12.31 -48.58 -27.42
N ARG A 21 -11.10 -49.14 -27.63
CA ARG A 21 -9.91 -48.83 -26.82
C ARG A 21 -9.50 -47.36 -26.92
N LEU A 22 -9.56 -46.77 -28.10
CA LEU A 22 -9.26 -45.34 -28.29
C LEU A 22 -10.30 -44.44 -27.61
N THR A 23 -11.60 -44.74 -27.69
CA THR A 23 -12.63 -43.99 -26.95
C THR A 23 -12.50 -44.14 -25.45
N VAL A 24 -12.17 -45.33 -24.94
CA VAL A 24 -11.95 -45.56 -23.51
C VAL A 24 -10.70 -44.80 -23.04
N LEU A 25 -9.60 -44.84 -23.79
CA LEU A 25 -8.39 -44.07 -23.49
C LEU A 25 -8.65 -42.55 -23.54
N ALA A 26 -9.44 -42.06 -24.51
CA ALA A 26 -9.81 -40.65 -24.58
C ALA A 26 -10.70 -40.22 -23.41
N CYS A 27 -11.62 -41.07 -22.96
CA CYS A 27 -12.44 -40.81 -21.77
C CYS A 27 -11.61 -40.80 -20.49
N ILE A 28 -10.66 -41.73 -20.36
CA ILE A 28 -9.72 -41.76 -19.23
C ILE A 28 -8.84 -40.49 -19.25
N ALA A 29 -8.33 -40.09 -20.41
CA ALA A 29 -7.53 -38.87 -20.55
C ALA A 29 -8.33 -37.59 -20.24
N CYS A 30 -9.59 -37.48 -20.69
CA CYS A 30 -10.45 -36.36 -20.35
C CYS A 30 -10.80 -36.32 -18.86
N THR A 31 -11.15 -37.46 -18.26
CA THR A 31 -11.50 -37.51 -16.83
C THR A 31 -10.30 -37.21 -15.94
N THR A 32 -9.11 -37.70 -16.30
CA THR A 32 -7.86 -37.35 -15.60
C THR A 32 -7.49 -35.89 -15.78
N LEU A 33 -7.64 -35.29 -16.97
CA LEU A 33 -7.43 -33.85 -17.18
C LEU A 33 -8.41 -32.99 -16.39
N VAL A 34 -9.70 -33.38 -16.33
CA VAL A 34 -10.69 -32.68 -15.51
C VAL A 34 -10.37 -32.82 -14.03
N MET A 35 -9.92 -34.00 -13.57
CA MET A 35 -9.52 -34.20 -12.19
C MET A 35 -8.25 -33.40 -11.85
N ILE A 36 -7.26 -33.33 -12.76
CA ILE A 36 -6.06 -32.49 -12.61
C ILE A 36 -6.43 -31.00 -12.60
N MET A 37 -7.38 -30.56 -13.43
CA MET A 37 -7.87 -29.17 -13.40
C MET A 37 -8.67 -28.85 -12.14
N GLN A 38 -9.45 -29.80 -11.61
CA GLN A 38 -10.16 -29.61 -10.35
C GLN A 38 -9.23 -29.65 -9.13
N ILE A 39 -8.23 -30.54 -9.12
CA ILE A 39 -7.17 -30.56 -8.12
C ILE A 39 -6.31 -29.31 -8.25
N GLY A 40 -6.02 -28.83 -9.47
CA GLY A 40 -5.32 -27.56 -9.72
C GLY A 40 -6.10 -26.34 -9.25
N ARG A 41 -7.43 -26.31 -9.46
CA ARG A 41 -8.32 -25.26 -8.90
C ARG A 41 -8.47 -25.38 -7.38
N ALA A 42 -8.44 -26.58 -6.82
CA ALA A 42 -8.45 -26.80 -5.36
C ALA A 42 -7.09 -26.44 -4.73
N TRP A 43 -5.98 -26.66 -5.42
CA TRP A 43 -4.63 -26.27 -4.99
C TRP A 43 -4.34 -24.78 -5.17
N SER A 44 -4.91 -24.11 -6.18
CA SER A 44 -4.84 -22.64 -6.28
C SER A 44 -5.72 -21.97 -5.23
N ARG A 45 -6.93 -22.51 -4.97
CA ARG A 45 -7.78 -22.05 -3.85
C ARG A 45 -7.19 -22.37 -2.47
N GLY A 46 -6.44 -23.45 -2.33
CA GLY A 46 -5.82 -23.88 -1.07
C GLY A 46 -4.50 -23.18 -0.72
N ARG A 47 -3.82 -22.54 -1.68
CA ARG A 47 -2.58 -21.77 -1.44
C ARG A 47 -2.79 -20.27 -1.30
N ASP A 48 -3.84 -19.72 -1.92
CA ASP A 48 -4.19 -18.30 -1.77
C ASP A 48 -5.26 -18.05 -0.68
N GLY A 49 -5.90 -19.11 -0.16
CA GLY A 49 -6.98 -19.02 0.84
C GLY A 49 -6.57 -19.15 2.32
N HIS A 50 -5.28 -19.29 2.65
CA HIS A 50 -4.81 -19.51 4.03
C HIS A 50 -3.83 -18.47 4.57
N ARG A 51 -3.78 -17.27 3.98
CA ARG A 51 -3.04 -16.13 4.57
C ARG A 51 -3.83 -14.87 4.87
N HIS A 52 -5.11 -14.80 4.51
CA HIS A 52 -5.96 -13.66 4.82
C HIS A 52 -7.38 -14.12 5.16
N HIS A 53 -7.59 -14.58 6.39
CA HIS A 53 -8.91 -14.61 7.01
C HIS A 53 -8.76 -14.59 8.53
N LEU A 54 -9.61 -13.77 9.17
CA LEU A 54 -9.69 -13.40 10.60
C LEU A 54 -8.64 -12.33 10.96
N LEU A 55 -9.01 -11.06 11.12
CA LEU A 55 -9.94 -10.56 12.14
C LEU A 55 -10.89 -9.49 11.59
N GLN A 56 -12.19 -9.83 11.61
CA GLN A 56 -13.27 -8.88 11.83
C GLN A 56 -13.30 -8.62 13.35
N GLY A 57 -13.07 -7.38 13.76
CA GLY A 57 -13.47 -6.90 15.08
C GLY A 57 -14.83 -6.25 14.95
N ALA A 58 -15.90 -6.98 15.29
CA ALA A 58 -17.20 -6.38 15.53
C ALA A 58 -17.05 -5.34 16.64
N SER A 59 -17.36 -4.07 16.35
CA SER A 59 -17.47 -3.04 17.39
C SER A 59 -18.59 -3.41 18.36
N PRO A 60 -18.36 -3.53 19.67
CA PRO A 60 -19.42 -3.67 20.64
C PRO A 60 -20.31 -2.41 20.63
N GLY A 61 -21.61 -2.61 20.76
CA GLY A 61 -22.61 -1.53 20.76
C GLY A 61 -22.25 -0.39 21.72
N TRP A 62 -22.37 0.82 21.20
CA TRP A 62 -22.06 2.07 21.86
C TRP A 62 -23.00 2.28 23.04
N LYS A 63 -22.44 2.35 24.26
CA LYS A 63 -23.08 3.02 25.40
C LYS A 63 -22.30 4.30 25.66
N THR A 64 -22.99 5.43 25.55
CA THR A 64 -22.48 6.75 25.93
C THR A 64 -22.32 6.81 27.45
N THR A 65 -21.11 7.00 27.93
CA THR A 65 -20.86 7.45 29.31
C THR A 65 -20.34 8.88 29.30
N GLU A 66 -20.95 9.69 30.16
CA GLU A 66 -20.65 11.10 30.37
C GLU A 66 -19.22 11.36 30.83
N GLU A 67 -18.84 12.63 30.63
CA GLU A 67 -17.54 13.26 30.84
C GLU A 67 -16.85 12.87 32.16
N GLY A 68 -15.58 12.50 32.05
CA GLY A 68 -14.67 12.32 33.17
C GLY A 68 -13.24 12.17 32.66
N LEU A 69 -12.28 12.83 33.32
CA LEU A 69 -10.85 12.66 33.10
C LEU A 69 -10.49 11.19 32.90
N VAL A 70 -9.92 10.84 31.74
CA VAL A 70 -9.52 9.46 31.43
C VAL A 70 -8.52 9.02 32.50
N PRO A 71 -8.83 7.99 33.32
CA PRO A 71 -7.89 7.50 34.30
C PRO A 71 -6.65 6.96 33.59
N VAL A 72 -5.46 7.37 34.04
CA VAL A 72 -4.20 6.80 33.55
C VAL A 72 -4.24 5.30 33.85
N LYS A 73 -4.30 4.46 32.81
CA LYS A 73 -4.34 3.00 32.93
C LYS A 73 -3.22 2.53 33.86
N SER A 74 -3.55 1.66 34.80
CA SER A 74 -2.54 1.05 35.67
C SER A 74 -1.55 0.23 34.84
N ARG A 75 -0.34 0.03 35.36
CA ARG A 75 0.70 -0.79 34.69
C ARG A 75 0.21 -2.21 34.39
N GLU A 76 -0.67 -2.75 35.24
CA GLU A 76 -1.23 -4.10 35.08
C GLU A 76 -2.30 -4.16 33.99
N GLU A 77 -3.15 -3.14 33.89
CA GLU A 77 -4.17 -3.05 32.82
C GLU A 77 -3.51 -2.92 31.45
N LEU A 78 -2.52 -2.03 31.31
CA LEU A 78 -1.77 -1.86 30.07
C LEU A 78 -1.04 -3.16 29.66
N GLY A 79 -0.45 -3.86 30.63
CA GLY A 79 0.19 -5.16 30.38
C GLY A 79 -0.80 -6.23 29.89
N ARG A 80 -2.04 -6.21 30.39
CA ARG A 80 -3.10 -7.15 29.97
C ARG A 80 -3.60 -6.85 28.56
N GLU A 81 -3.92 -5.59 28.27
CA GLU A 81 -4.35 -5.16 26.93
C GLU A 81 -3.28 -5.46 25.87
N MET A 82 -2.00 -5.29 26.22
CA MET A 82 -0.87 -5.63 25.37
C MET A 82 -0.79 -7.13 25.08
N LEU A 83 -1.08 -7.96 26.08
CA LEU A 83 -1.02 -9.42 25.93
C LEU A 83 -2.13 -9.91 25.02
N GLU A 84 -3.33 -9.37 25.17
CA GLU A 84 -4.46 -9.64 24.27
C GLU A 84 -4.17 -9.20 22.85
N TYR A 85 -3.57 -8.01 22.68
CA TYR A 85 -3.15 -7.52 21.37
C TYR A 85 -2.13 -8.45 20.70
N VAL A 86 -1.09 -8.87 21.42
CA VAL A 86 -0.07 -9.81 20.90
C VAL A 86 -0.67 -11.20 20.60
N ARG A 87 -1.56 -11.71 21.45
CA ARG A 87 -2.27 -13.00 21.21
C ARG A 87 -3.17 -12.96 19.98
N GLY A 88 -3.69 -11.79 19.62
CA GLY A 88 -4.50 -11.60 18.42
C GLY A 88 -3.67 -11.52 17.13
N LEU A 89 -2.34 -11.42 17.19
CA LEU A 89 -1.52 -11.31 15.99
C LEU A 89 -1.49 -12.62 15.21
N PRO A 90 -1.65 -12.57 13.87
CA PRO A 90 -1.69 -13.77 13.05
C PRO A 90 -0.33 -14.48 13.04
N GLY A 91 -0.36 -15.80 13.09
CA GLY A 91 0.84 -16.65 12.92
C GLY A 91 1.72 -16.81 14.15
N LEU A 92 1.45 -16.11 15.26
CA LEU A 92 2.20 -16.25 16.50
C LEU A 92 1.62 -17.37 17.38
N GLN A 93 2.46 -18.30 17.82
CA GLN A 93 2.07 -19.40 18.72
C GLN A 93 3.22 -19.78 19.65
N GLY A 94 2.88 -20.35 20.82
CA GLY A 94 3.87 -20.84 21.78
C GLY A 94 4.72 -19.72 22.41
N GLU A 95 6.01 -19.99 22.61
CA GLU A 95 6.95 -19.05 23.22
C GLU A 95 7.38 -17.96 22.21
N VAL A 96 7.11 -16.71 22.57
CA VAL A 96 7.42 -15.52 21.77
C VAL A 96 8.24 -14.52 22.61
N ALA A 97 9.24 -13.91 21.99
CA ALA A 97 10.00 -12.82 22.60
C ALA A 97 9.32 -11.47 22.35
N VAL A 98 8.89 -10.76 23.39
CA VAL A 98 8.13 -9.51 23.27
C VAL A 98 8.92 -8.33 23.85
N LEU A 99 9.02 -7.25 23.09
CA LEU A 99 9.50 -5.94 23.53
C LEU A 99 8.39 -4.91 23.35
N SER A 100 8.18 -4.04 24.34
CA SER A 100 7.19 -2.97 24.27
C SER A 100 7.84 -1.61 24.59
N LYS A 101 7.48 -0.57 23.84
CA LYS A 101 7.92 0.82 24.08
C LYS A 101 6.75 1.79 23.92
N ARG A 102 6.65 2.74 24.83
CA ARG A 102 5.88 3.97 24.63
C ARG A 102 6.73 4.96 23.86
N VAL A 103 6.18 5.51 22.79
CA VAL A 103 6.84 6.48 21.93
C VAL A 103 6.19 7.82 22.20
N ARG A 104 6.95 8.72 22.84
CA ARG A 104 6.55 10.10 23.03
C ARG A 104 7.12 10.94 21.89
N VAL A 105 6.22 11.67 21.25
CA VAL A 105 6.56 12.59 20.18
C VAL A 105 7.09 13.88 20.81
N VAL A 106 8.27 14.30 20.41
CA VAL A 106 8.82 15.62 20.80
C VAL A 106 9.03 16.46 19.56
N GLU A 107 8.76 17.75 19.66
CA GLU A 107 9.05 18.68 18.57
C GLU A 107 10.57 18.78 18.35
N SER A 108 10.99 18.72 17.08
CA SER A 108 12.40 18.90 16.73
C SER A 108 12.86 20.33 17.09
N LYS A 109 13.80 20.44 18.05
CA LYS A 109 14.45 21.71 18.41
C LYS A 109 15.40 22.24 17.33
N GLU A 110 15.78 21.40 16.37
CA GLU A 110 16.56 21.79 15.20
C GLU A 110 15.61 22.43 14.17
N GLY A 111 15.52 23.76 14.19
CA GLY A 111 14.67 24.53 13.26
C GLY A 111 14.96 24.18 11.80
N VAL A 112 13.90 23.94 11.01
CA VAL A 112 13.89 23.71 9.54
C VAL A 112 15.14 22.99 8.99
N VAL A 113 15.62 21.94 9.67
CA VAL A 113 16.75 21.15 9.15
C VAL A 113 16.21 20.06 8.25
N GLY A 114 16.28 20.33 6.94
CA GLY A 114 16.24 19.42 5.79
C GLY A 114 15.24 18.27 5.84
N GLU A 115 14.12 18.45 5.14
CA GLU A 115 13.11 17.42 4.88
C GLU A 115 13.74 16.10 4.42
N GLY A 116 13.24 14.97 4.95
CA GLY A 116 13.64 13.63 4.51
C GLY A 116 14.99 13.12 5.03
N LYS A 117 15.61 13.81 6.01
CA LYS A 117 16.81 13.32 6.71
C LYS A 117 16.50 12.26 7.78
N ILE A 118 17.47 11.40 8.04
CA ILE A 118 17.45 10.43 9.14
C ILE A 118 17.64 11.21 10.45
N ARG A 119 16.67 11.11 11.36
CA ARG A 119 16.74 11.72 12.68
C ARG A 119 17.56 10.84 13.62
N ARG A 120 18.62 11.40 14.22
CA ARG A 120 19.39 10.70 15.25
C ARG A 120 18.70 10.86 16.60
N VAL A 121 18.49 9.74 17.28
CA VAL A 121 17.99 9.70 18.65
C VAL A 121 19.17 9.41 19.55
N GLY A 122 19.46 10.32 20.48
CA GLY A 122 20.63 10.24 21.35
C GLY A 122 20.60 9.08 22.35
N ARG A 123 19.41 8.55 22.64
CA ARG A 123 19.19 7.38 23.50
C ARG A 123 19.17 6.07 22.70
N GLY A 124 19.45 4.97 23.40
CA GLY A 124 19.33 3.63 22.83
C GLY A 124 17.87 3.18 22.76
N PHE A 125 17.50 2.43 21.71
CA PHE A 125 16.18 1.84 21.58
C PHE A 125 15.89 0.83 22.70
N LEU A 126 16.88 0.03 23.09
CA LEU A 126 16.77 -0.95 24.19
C LEU A 126 17.02 -0.37 25.58
N GLU A 127 17.27 0.94 25.70
CA GLU A 127 17.49 1.58 26.99
C GLU A 127 16.26 1.40 27.90
N GLY A 128 16.47 1.00 29.16
CA GLY A 128 15.43 0.74 30.15
C GLY A 128 15.03 -0.73 30.31
N HIS A 129 14.88 -1.48 29.21
CA HIS A 129 14.53 -2.92 29.23
C HIS A 129 14.60 -3.57 27.83
N GLY A 130 14.77 -4.89 27.81
CA GLY A 130 14.84 -5.72 26.60
C GLY A 130 13.65 -6.65 26.40
N PHE A 131 13.81 -7.63 25.51
CA PHE A 131 12.78 -8.63 25.21
C PHE A 131 12.48 -9.52 26.42
N ALA A 132 11.20 -9.74 26.69
CA ALA A 132 10.70 -10.71 27.65
C ALA A 132 10.16 -11.95 26.91
N ARG A 133 10.30 -13.14 27.49
CA ARG A 133 9.71 -14.37 26.94
C ARG A 133 8.29 -14.53 27.46
N VAL A 134 7.37 -14.78 26.54
CA VAL A 134 5.94 -14.87 26.81
C VAL A 134 5.41 -16.13 26.14
N ASP A 135 4.71 -16.95 26.89
CA ASP A 135 3.97 -18.08 26.32
C ASP A 135 2.58 -17.59 25.93
N LEU A 136 2.28 -17.66 24.63
CA LEU A 136 0.98 -17.31 24.08
C LEU A 136 -0.02 -18.46 24.18
N THR A 137 0.39 -19.64 24.62
CA THR A 137 -0.48 -20.80 24.79
C THR A 137 -1.59 -20.46 25.81
N PRO A 138 -2.88 -20.61 25.46
CA PRO A 138 -3.97 -20.45 26.42
C PRO A 138 -3.78 -21.48 27.54
N PRO A 139 -3.95 -21.10 28.82
CA PRO A 139 -3.87 -22.07 29.91
C PRO A 139 -4.89 -23.20 29.68
N ALA A 140 -4.47 -24.45 29.90
CA ALA A 140 -5.37 -25.59 29.79
C ALA A 140 -6.56 -25.41 30.76
N ALA A 141 -7.76 -25.84 30.36
CA ALA A 141 -8.94 -25.74 31.21
C ALA A 141 -8.72 -26.50 32.53
N GLY A 142 -8.40 -25.77 33.61
CA GLY A 142 -8.10 -26.33 34.93
C GLY A 142 -6.65 -26.16 35.40
N GLU A 143 -5.70 -25.84 34.52
CA GLU A 143 -4.35 -25.44 34.94
C GLU A 143 -4.35 -23.98 35.30
N GLY A 144 -4.34 -23.76 36.60
CA GLY A 144 -4.44 -22.44 37.16
C GLY A 144 -5.36 -22.39 38.35
N ARG A 145 -5.67 -23.48 39.06
CA ARG A 145 -6.29 -23.42 40.39
C ARG A 145 -5.33 -24.01 41.43
N ASN A 146 -5.10 -23.29 42.52
CA ASN A 146 -4.45 -23.89 43.69
C ASN A 146 -5.42 -24.88 44.37
N ASP A 147 -4.93 -25.63 45.38
CA ASP A 147 -5.74 -26.60 46.14
C ASP A 147 -6.97 -25.99 46.84
N ASN A 148 -7.06 -24.65 46.89
CA ASN A 148 -8.18 -23.90 47.44
C ASN A 148 -9.19 -23.42 46.37
N GLY A 149 -9.02 -23.81 45.10
CA GLY A 149 -9.91 -23.41 44.01
C GLY A 149 -9.73 -21.96 43.53
N GLU A 150 -8.71 -21.25 44.02
CA GLU A 150 -8.36 -19.90 43.58
C GLU A 150 -7.56 -19.97 42.30
N THR A 151 -7.88 -19.10 41.34
CA THR A 151 -7.17 -19.08 40.07
C THR A 151 -5.71 -18.63 40.30
N LEU A 152 -4.72 -19.54 40.22
CA LEU A 152 -3.30 -19.22 40.02
C LEU A 152 -3.23 -18.26 38.84
N LYS A 153 -3.07 -16.97 39.15
CA LYS A 153 -2.69 -15.95 38.17
C LYS A 153 -1.32 -16.38 37.67
N GLN A 154 -1.26 -17.11 36.56
CA GLN A 154 -0.06 -17.13 35.76
C GLN A 154 0.08 -15.70 35.26
N GLU A 155 0.80 -14.89 36.05
CA GLU A 155 1.16 -13.54 35.72
C GLU A 155 2.14 -13.60 34.56
N THR A 156 1.62 -13.83 33.35
CA THR A 156 2.26 -13.47 32.09
C THR A 156 2.29 -11.94 32.03
N ARG A 157 3.01 -11.31 32.97
CA ARG A 157 3.21 -9.87 33.03
C ARG A 157 4.13 -9.51 31.88
N LEU A 158 3.54 -9.02 30.80
CA LEU A 158 4.31 -8.33 29.78
C LEU A 158 5.09 -7.17 30.42
N PRO A 159 6.31 -6.89 29.94
CA PRO A 159 7.10 -5.80 30.49
C PRO A 159 6.34 -4.48 30.30
N VAL A 160 6.35 -3.66 31.36
CA VAL A 160 5.80 -2.30 31.31
C VAL A 160 6.53 -1.55 30.20
N PRO A 161 5.81 -0.89 29.27
CA PRO A 161 6.44 -0.14 28.20
C PRO A 161 7.36 0.95 28.76
N GLY A 162 8.65 0.82 28.47
CA GLY A 162 9.64 1.88 28.64
C GLY A 162 9.39 3.01 27.66
N VAL A 163 9.84 4.23 27.97
CA VAL A 163 9.57 5.42 27.17
C VAL A 163 10.76 5.71 26.25
N VAL A 164 10.47 5.98 24.98
CA VAL A 164 11.42 6.51 24.00
C VAL A 164 10.88 7.81 23.43
N GLU A 165 11.71 8.83 23.38
CA GLU A 165 11.36 10.13 22.79
C GLU A 165 11.91 10.21 21.38
N VAL A 166 11.05 10.54 20.41
CA VAL A 166 11.41 10.66 19.00
C VAL A 166 11.11 12.07 18.49
N PRO A 167 12.09 12.75 17.87
CA PRO A 167 11.87 14.09 17.32
C PRO A 167 11.19 14.02 15.96
N VAL A 168 9.91 14.40 15.87
CA VAL A 168 9.18 14.39 14.60
C VAL A 168 9.33 15.72 13.86
N ASP A 169 9.18 15.66 12.54
CA ASP A 169 9.08 16.86 11.72
C ASP A 169 7.70 17.51 11.96
N VAL A 170 7.66 18.82 12.18
CA VAL A 170 6.40 19.56 12.36
C VAL A 170 5.79 19.84 10.99
N PRO A 171 4.48 19.64 10.78
CA PRO A 171 3.80 20.06 9.55
C PRO A 171 4.07 21.54 9.29
N ARG A 172 4.50 21.89 8.07
CA ARG A 172 4.71 23.29 7.74
C ARG A 172 3.37 23.96 7.40
N ASP A 173 3.22 25.22 7.80
CA ASP A 173 2.03 26.01 7.51
C ASP A 173 1.89 26.30 6.00
N ASP A 174 3.00 26.24 5.25
CA ASP A 174 3.08 26.50 3.80
C ASP A 174 2.96 25.24 2.92
N MET A 175 2.55 24.10 3.48
CA MET A 175 2.31 22.89 2.68
C MET A 175 1.06 23.04 1.79
N GLY A 176 1.01 22.26 0.71
CA GLY A 176 -0.06 22.31 -0.29
C GLY A 176 -1.45 21.98 0.26
N ASP A 177 -2.48 22.51 -0.40
CA ASP A 177 -3.88 22.27 -0.07
C ASP A 177 -4.41 21.01 -0.77
N PRO A 178 -4.74 19.92 -0.03
CA PRO A 178 -5.36 18.73 -0.62
C PRO A 178 -6.65 19.03 -1.40
N GLY A 179 -7.35 20.10 -1.03
CA GLY A 179 -8.53 20.62 -1.69
C GLY A 179 -8.36 20.91 -3.18
N GLU A 180 -7.13 21.10 -3.64
CA GLU A 180 -6.83 21.39 -5.04
C GLU A 180 -6.79 20.14 -5.94
N VAL A 181 -6.87 18.94 -5.34
CA VAL A 181 -6.73 17.67 -6.06
C VAL A 181 -8.07 16.97 -6.25
N LEU A 182 -8.34 16.50 -7.47
CA LEU A 182 -9.38 15.53 -7.79
C LEU A 182 -8.76 14.22 -8.25
N PHE A 183 -8.95 13.16 -7.47
CA PHE A 183 -8.51 11.81 -7.79
C PHE A 183 -9.53 11.08 -8.65
N GLY A 184 -9.04 10.38 -9.66
CA GLY A 184 -9.76 9.42 -10.48
C GLY A 184 -9.23 8.02 -10.25
N ILE A 185 -10.10 7.09 -9.88
CA ILE A 185 -9.78 5.67 -9.71
C ILE A 185 -10.74 4.84 -10.54
N ALA A 186 -10.23 3.84 -11.25
CA ALA A 186 -11.02 2.83 -11.95
C ALA A 186 -10.84 1.46 -11.26
N SER A 187 -11.95 0.76 -11.00
CA SER A 187 -11.93 -0.57 -10.37
C SER A 187 -13.18 -1.38 -10.73
N ASP A 188 -13.47 -2.45 -9.99
CA ASP A 188 -14.75 -3.16 -9.98
C ASP A 188 -15.23 -3.39 -8.54
N TYR A 189 -16.49 -3.78 -8.40
CA TYR A 189 -17.07 -3.99 -7.08
C TYR A 189 -16.36 -5.09 -6.28
N GLU A 190 -15.95 -6.19 -6.93
CA GLU A 190 -15.30 -7.31 -6.25
C GLU A 190 -13.97 -6.91 -5.61
N ARG A 191 -13.17 -6.10 -6.30
CA ARG A 191 -11.90 -5.57 -5.78
C ARG A 191 -12.12 -4.55 -4.67
N VAL A 192 -13.06 -3.62 -4.85
CA VAL A 192 -13.35 -2.58 -3.85
C VAL A 192 -13.95 -3.16 -2.56
N SER A 193 -14.81 -4.17 -2.66
CA SER A 193 -15.50 -4.78 -1.50
C SER A 193 -14.66 -5.82 -0.74
N ARG A 194 -13.53 -6.26 -1.30
CA ARG A 194 -12.63 -7.23 -0.67
C ARG A 194 -12.14 -6.73 0.70
N ASP A 195 -11.91 -7.67 1.61
CA ASP A 195 -11.40 -7.44 2.97
C ASP A 195 -12.22 -6.40 3.76
N ASP A 196 -13.56 -6.47 3.61
CA ASP A 196 -14.53 -5.52 4.15
C ASP A 196 -14.18 -4.08 3.77
N PHE A 197 -14.09 -3.85 2.46
CA PHE A 197 -13.75 -2.55 1.88
C PHE A 197 -12.35 -2.05 2.29
N GLY A 198 -11.36 -2.94 2.28
CA GLY A 198 -9.99 -2.64 2.65
C GLY A 198 -9.39 -1.47 1.87
N LEU A 199 -9.64 -1.39 0.56
CA LEU A 199 -9.17 -0.28 -0.29
C LEU A 199 -9.76 1.06 0.11
N VAL A 200 -11.05 1.11 0.48
CA VAL A 200 -11.69 2.35 0.96
C VAL A 200 -11.01 2.85 2.24
N ARG A 201 -10.65 1.94 3.14
CA ARG A 201 -9.91 2.29 4.36
C ARG A 201 -8.50 2.78 4.05
N ASP A 202 -7.84 2.23 3.04
CA ASP A 202 -6.52 2.68 2.59
C ASP A 202 -6.61 4.08 1.96
N TRP A 203 -7.59 4.33 1.08
CA TRP A 203 -7.82 5.66 0.50
C TRP A 203 -8.19 6.72 1.54
N ALA A 204 -8.96 6.34 2.57
CA ALA A 204 -9.26 7.23 3.68
C ALA A 204 -7.99 7.72 4.39
N GLY A 205 -6.91 6.94 4.32
CA GLY A 205 -5.60 7.32 4.84
C GLY A 205 -5.08 8.64 4.28
N PHE A 206 -5.35 8.99 3.03
CA PHE A 206 -4.84 10.21 2.40
C PHE A 206 -5.91 11.17 1.85
N LEU A 207 -7.20 10.79 1.93
CA LEU A 207 -8.35 11.61 1.52
C LEU A 207 -9.12 12.22 2.70
N THR A 208 -8.69 11.99 3.94
CA THR A 208 -9.36 12.47 5.15
C THR A 208 -8.39 13.15 6.10
N ASN A 209 -8.92 14.06 6.94
CA ASN A 209 -8.13 14.69 7.98
C ASN A 209 -7.75 13.71 9.09
N HIS A 210 -6.55 13.87 9.62
CA HIS A 210 -6.10 13.15 10.80
C HIS A 210 -6.54 13.88 12.07
N SER A 211 -6.92 13.13 13.11
CA SER A 211 -7.53 13.60 14.36
C SER A 211 -6.65 14.51 15.24
N ALA A 212 -5.44 14.84 14.82
CA ALA A 212 -4.57 15.79 15.52
C ALA A 212 -5.00 17.25 15.31
N GLU A 213 -5.82 17.55 14.30
CA GLU A 213 -6.42 18.87 14.10
C GLU A 213 -7.62 19.09 15.02
N ARG A 214 -7.34 19.51 16.26
CA ARG A 214 -8.15 20.31 17.24
C ARG A 214 -9.68 20.14 17.42
N GLU A 215 -10.44 19.46 16.58
CA GLU A 215 -11.90 19.31 16.69
C GLU A 215 -12.29 17.87 17.03
N ARG A 216 -12.01 17.51 18.28
CA ARG A 216 -12.12 16.17 18.89
C ARG A 216 -13.56 15.64 19.09
N LYS A 217 -14.56 16.17 18.39
CA LYS A 217 -15.96 15.71 18.47
C LYS A 217 -16.58 15.32 17.13
N GLU A 218 -15.88 15.52 16.01
CA GLU A 218 -16.44 15.26 14.69
C GLU A 218 -15.82 14.02 14.05
N LYS A 219 -16.65 13.23 13.36
CA LYS A 219 -16.24 12.05 12.59
C LYS A 219 -15.11 12.41 11.62
N ARG A 220 -14.30 11.42 11.20
CA ARG A 220 -13.36 11.59 10.06
C ARG A 220 -14.06 12.32 8.92
N ARG A 221 -13.46 13.42 8.47
CA ARG A 221 -13.96 14.27 7.38
C ARG A 221 -12.93 14.32 6.27
N SER A 222 -13.41 14.59 5.07
CA SER A 222 -12.55 14.80 3.90
C SER A 222 -11.55 15.92 4.20
N ASN A 223 -10.32 15.75 3.73
CA ASN A 223 -9.30 16.80 3.75
C ASN A 223 -9.48 17.83 2.62
N GLY A 224 -10.59 17.74 1.89
CA GLY A 224 -10.92 18.59 0.75
C GLY A 224 -10.60 17.95 -0.59
N ALA A 225 -9.71 16.96 -0.65
CA ALA A 225 -9.45 16.22 -1.87
C ALA A 225 -10.72 15.47 -2.30
N GLY A 226 -11.00 15.50 -3.61
CA GLY A 226 -12.14 14.79 -4.19
C GLY A 226 -11.75 13.41 -4.72
N LEU A 227 -12.70 12.47 -4.71
CA LEU A 227 -12.57 11.17 -5.38
C LEU A 227 -13.66 10.95 -6.41
N LEU A 228 -13.26 10.56 -7.61
CA LEU A 228 -14.12 10.07 -8.69
C LEU A 228 -13.78 8.61 -8.94
N LEU A 229 -14.68 7.72 -8.53
CA LEU A 229 -14.53 6.27 -8.68
C LEU A 229 -15.40 5.79 -9.85
N VAL A 230 -14.79 5.13 -10.82
CA VAL A 230 -15.50 4.47 -11.92
C VAL A 230 -15.43 2.95 -11.71
N LEU A 231 -16.59 2.34 -11.49
CA LEU A 231 -16.71 0.89 -11.36
C LEU A 231 -17.05 0.26 -12.71
N SER A 232 -16.28 -0.75 -13.09
CA SER A 232 -16.66 -1.66 -14.16
C SER A 232 -17.63 -2.72 -13.62
N LYS A 233 -18.72 -2.96 -14.36
CA LYS A 233 -19.67 -4.07 -14.10
C LYS A 233 -20.26 -4.08 -12.67
N ALA A 234 -20.74 -2.93 -12.20
CA ALA A 234 -21.45 -2.83 -10.92
C ALA A 234 -22.96 -2.64 -11.12
N THR A 235 -23.75 -3.25 -10.24
CA THR A 235 -25.20 -3.04 -10.11
C THR A 235 -25.51 -1.74 -9.36
N GLU A 236 -26.74 -1.25 -9.46
CA GLU A 236 -27.17 -0.06 -8.71
C GLU A 236 -27.03 -0.24 -7.19
N SER A 237 -27.34 -1.43 -6.66
CA SER A 237 -27.17 -1.73 -5.23
C SER A 237 -25.71 -1.69 -4.79
N GLU A 238 -24.80 -2.22 -5.61
CA GLU A 238 -23.36 -2.19 -5.33
C GLU A 238 -22.81 -0.76 -5.34
N VAL A 239 -23.31 0.09 -6.25
CA VAL A 239 -22.96 1.53 -6.27
C VAL A 239 -23.42 2.22 -4.99
N VAL A 240 -24.66 1.96 -4.55
CA VAL A 240 -25.20 2.53 -3.31
C VAL A 240 -24.37 2.08 -2.11
N GLU A 241 -23.99 0.81 -2.05
CA GLU A 241 -23.13 0.29 -0.99
C GLU A 241 -21.75 0.95 -0.99
N VAL A 242 -21.06 1.01 -2.14
CA VAL A 242 -19.75 1.65 -2.24
C VAL A 242 -19.82 3.14 -1.86
N LYS A 243 -20.85 3.87 -2.30
CA LYS A 243 -21.07 5.27 -1.90
C LYS A 243 -21.24 5.39 -0.38
N ALA A 244 -22.02 4.50 0.23
CA ALA A 244 -22.21 4.50 1.68
C ALA A 244 -20.90 4.23 2.41
N ARG A 245 -20.06 3.31 1.92
CA ARG A 245 -18.74 2.99 2.51
C ARG A 245 -17.75 4.14 2.39
N LEU A 246 -17.67 4.82 1.23
CA LEU A 246 -16.86 6.02 1.05
C LEU A 246 -17.29 7.13 2.04
N TRP A 247 -18.59 7.38 2.15
CA TRP A 247 -19.14 8.38 3.07
C TRP A 247 -18.85 8.04 4.54
N GLN A 248 -19.03 6.77 4.94
CA GLN A 248 -18.71 6.30 6.29
C GLN A 248 -17.21 6.44 6.63
N ALA A 249 -16.35 6.29 5.63
CA ALA A 249 -14.91 6.50 5.77
C ALA A 249 -14.51 7.98 5.83
N GLY A 250 -15.44 8.91 5.56
CA GLY A 250 -15.20 10.36 5.53
C GLY A 250 -14.71 10.88 4.19
N ILE A 251 -14.74 10.07 3.12
CA ILE A 251 -14.22 10.44 1.80
C ILE A 251 -15.30 11.20 1.01
N ASP A 252 -14.93 12.36 0.45
CA ASP A 252 -15.77 13.08 -0.51
C ASP A 252 -15.63 12.43 -1.90
N GLY A 253 -16.48 11.44 -2.16
CA GLY A 253 -16.40 10.58 -3.33
C GLY A 253 -17.69 10.52 -4.14
N THR A 254 -17.57 10.54 -5.48
CA THR A 254 -18.65 10.19 -6.40
C THR A 254 -18.32 8.88 -7.12
N VAL A 255 -19.32 8.04 -7.28
CA VAL A 255 -19.20 6.72 -7.92
C VAL A 255 -20.04 6.69 -9.19
N PHE A 256 -19.39 6.31 -10.30
CA PHE A 256 -19.99 6.08 -11.60
C PHE A 256 -19.84 4.61 -12.00
N VAL A 257 -20.69 4.15 -12.91
CA VAL A 257 -20.60 2.81 -13.48
C VAL A 257 -20.42 2.91 -14.98
N VAL A 258 -19.57 2.05 -15.51
CA VAL A 258 -19.50 1.78 -16.95
C VAL A 258 -20.68 0.91 -17.34
N GLU A 259 -21.68 1.50 -18.00
CA GLU A 259 -22.77 0.74 -18.62
C GLU A 259 -22.21 -0.12 -19.77
N GLN A 260 -22.24 -1.45 -19.61
CA GLN A 260 -22.08 -2.35 -20.75
C GLN A 260 -23.45 -2.55 -21.39
N ARG A 261 -23.73 -1.81 -22.47
CA ARG A 261 -24.91 -2.09 -23.30
C ARG A 261 -24.62 -3.26 -24.23
N GLU A 262 -25.37 -4.35 -24.07
CA GLU A 262 -25.42 -5.43 -25.06
C GLU A 262 -26.20 -4.95 -26.31
N GLY A 263 -25.59 -5.02 -27.51
CA GLY A 263 -26.26 -4.72 -28.77
C GLY A 263 -25.35 -4.11 -29.86
N LYS A 264 -25.85 -3.98 -31.09
CA LYS A 264 -25.11 -3.46 -32.26
C LYS A 264 -24.64 -1.99 -32.15
N ASP A 265 -25.14 -1.24 -31.17
CA ASP A 265 -24.68 0.12 -30.83
C ASP A 265 -23.51 0.13 -29.81
N SER A 266 -22.99 -1.04 -29.41
CA SER A 266 -21.89 -1.19 -28.45
C SER A 266 -20.59 -0.51 -28.90
N ASP A 267 -20.42 -0.26 -30.21
CA ASP A 267 -19.25 0.41 -30.77
C ASP A 267 -19.06 1.84 -30.26
N ARG A 268 -20.14 2.49 -29.81
CA ARG A 268 -20.11 3.88 -29.32
C ARG A 268 -19.59 4.01 -27.88
N TYR A 269 -19.49 2.91 -27.12
CA TYR A 269 -19.08 2.91 -25.70
C TYR A 269 -17.81 2.07 -25.42
N LYS A 270 -17.04 1.76 -26.47
CA LYS A 270 -15.82 0.92 -26.42
C LYS A 270 -14.60 1.54 -25.71
N GLY A 271 -14.71 2.71 -25.09
CA GLY A 271 -13.56 3.43 -24.50
C GLY A 271 -12.88 2.73 -23.30
N GLY A 272 -13.42 1.63 -22.79
CA GLY A 272 -12.91 1.00 -21.58
C GLY A 272 -13.12 1.88 -20.34
N VAL A 273 -12.79 1.33 -19.17
CA VAL A 273 -13.07 2.00 -17.88
C VAL A 273 -12.27 3.30 -17.70
N TYR A 274 -11.02 3.33 -18.18
CA TYR A 274 -10.16 4.49 -18.05
C TYR A 274 -10.55 5.65 -18.98
N ALA A 275 -11.02 5.41 -20.21
CA ALA A 275 -11.52 6.53 -21.03
C ALA A 275 -12.73 7.21 -20.40
N GLN A 276 -13.63 6.42 -19.82
CA GLN A 276 -14.76 6.98 -19.08
C GLN A 276 -14.29 7.76 -17.86
N LEU A 277 -13.25 7.27 -17.16
CA LEU A 277 -12.64 8.01 -16.06
C LEU A 277 -12.09 9.38 -16.51
N PHE A 278 -11.30 9.42 -17.58
CA PHE A 278 -10.77 10.69 -18.12
C PHE A 278 -11.88 11.64 -18.56
N GLN A 279 -12.89 11.14 -19.27
CA GLN A 279 -14.05 11.95 -19.66
C GLN A 279 -14.79 12.50 -18.45
N ARG A 280 -14.97 11.71 -17.40
CA ARG A 280 -15.63 12.17 -16.17
C ARG A 280 -14.81 13.24 -15.46
N LEU A 281 -13.49 13.06 -15.32
CA LEU A 281 -12.61 14.10 -14.78
C LEU A 281 -12.69 15.40 -15.57
N LEU A 282 -12.69 15.31 -16.91
CA LEU A 282 -12.84 16.47 -17.80
C LEU A 282 -14.18 17.17 -17.57
N MET A 283 -15.28 16.43 -17.46
CA MET A 283 -16.60 17.00 -17.18
C MET A 283 -16.68 17.64 -15.79
N SER A 284 -16.09 17.00 -14.77
CA SER A 284 -16.07 17.52 -13.40
C SER A 284 -15.27 18.82 -13.28
N ARG A 285 -14.28 19.07 -14.16
CA ARG A 285 -13.58 20.36 -14.23
C ARG A 285 -14.53 21.52 -14.54
N PHE A 286 -15.48 21.32 -15.45
CA PHE A 286 -16.40 22.38 -15.91
C PHE A 286 -17.75 22.38 -15.16
N GLY A 287 -18.09 21.29 -14.48
CA GLY A 287 -19.36 21.12 -13.80
C GLY A 287 -19.44 21.84 -12.46
N LYS A 288 -20.44 22.71 -12.27
CA LYS A 288 -20.78 23.33 -10.97
C LYS A 288 -21.49 22.37 -9.98
N GLY A 289 -21.53 21.05 -10.23
CA GLY A 289 -22.40 20.10 -9.53
C GLY A 289 -21.83 18.72 -9.20
N GLU A 290 -20.52 18.50 -9.36
CA GLU A 290 -19.85 17.25 -8.98
C GLU A 290 -18.81 17.50 -7.87
N VAL A 291 -18.23 16.42 -7.30
CA VAL A 291 -17.33 16.38 -6.12
C VAL A 291 -16.55 17.69 -5.86
N GLY A 292 -16.84 18.35 -4.74
CA GLY A 292 -16.25 19.65 -4.39
C GLY A 292 -16.78 20.84 -5.17
N ALA A 293 -18.08 20.85 -5.51
CA ALA A 293 -18.77 22.01 -6.09
C ALA A 293 -18.40 23.31 -5.35
N GLY A 294 -17.81 24.25 -6.08
CA GLY A 294 -17.31 25.53 -5.56
C GLY A 294 -15.81 25.58 -5.24
N LYS A 295 -15.07 24.47 -5.37
CA LYS A 295 -13.60 24.42 -5.24
C LYS A 295 -12.94 24.36 -6.62
N THR A 296 -11.99 25.26 -6.86
CA THR A 296 -11.14 25.21 -8.06
C THR A 296 -10.12 24.08 -7.89
N ARG A 297 -10.20 23.05 -8.74
CA ARG A 297 -9.22 21.97 -8.77
C ARG A 297 -8.05 22.40 -9.65
N ARG A 298 -6.83 22.33 -9.12
CA ARG A 298 -5.59 22.60 -9.88
C ARG A 298 -4.97 21.33 -10.43
N TRP A 299 -5.16 20.21 -9.74
CA TRP A 299 -4.52 18.94 -10.07
C TRP A 299 -5.56 17.84 -10.25
N PHE A 300 -5.46 17.12 -11.36
CA PHE A 300 -6.30 15.97 -11.68
C PHE A 300 -5.43 14.72 -11.70
N ALA A 301 -5.59 13.85 -10.72
CA ALA A 301 -4.77 12.66 -10.55
C ALA A 301 -5.52 11.41 -11.00
N VAL A 302 -4.94 10.60 -11.88
CA VAL A 302 -5.43 9.24 -12.17
C VAL A 302 -4.48 8.25 -11.49
N VAL A 303 -5.01 7.44 -10.60
CA VAL A 303 -4.22 6.50 -9.80
C VAL A 303 -4.81 5.10 -9.83
N ASP A 304 -3.94 4.09 -9.84
CA ASP A 304 -4.31 2.70 -9.60
C ASP A 304 -4.98 2.59 -8.23
N GLU A 305 -5.94 1.67 -8.10
CA GLU A 305 -6.64 1.39 -6.84
C GLU A 305 -5.70 1.04 -5.67
N LYS A 306 -4.47 0.61 -5.99
CA LYS A 306 -3.43 0.14 -5.07
C LYS A 306 -2.34 1.17 -4.77
N VAL A 307 -2.47 2.35 -5.35
CA VAL A 307 -1.61 3.48 -5.03
C VAL A 307 -2.02 4.08 -3.69
N PHE A 308 -1.03 4.36 -2.85
CA PHE A 308 -1.18 5.08 -1.61
C PHE A 308 -0.29 6.31 -1.60
N ILE A 309 -0.80 7.42 -1.08
CA ILE A 309 -0.07 8.69 -1.00
C ILE A 309 0.25 8.95 0.47
N PRO A 310 1.53 8.81 0.91
CA PRO A 310 1.90 8.94 2.31
C PRO A 310 1.64 10.29 2.95
N ASN A 311 1.65 11.34 2.13
CA ASN A 311 1.48 12.72 2.57
C ASN A 311 1.00 13.53 1.37
N LEU A 312 -0.31 13.79 1.32
CA LEU A 312 -0.92 14.45 0.17
C LEU A 312 -0.53 15.92 0.11
N ARG A 313 -0.43 16.59 1.26
CA ARG A 313 -0.01 18.00 1.33
C ARG A 313 1.38 18.19 0.74
N LYS A 314 2.29 17.24 0.99
CA LYS A 314 3.63 17.23 0.41
C LYS A 314 3.59 17.02 -1.10
N LEU A 315 2.79 16.06 -1.59
CA LEU A 315 2.64 15.86 -3.03
C LEU A 315 2.17 17.15 -3.71
N VAL A 316 1.13 17.81 -3.17
CA VAL A 316 0.62 19.07 -3.72
C VAL A 316 1.70 20.16 -3.67
N TRP A 317 2.41 20.30 -2.55
CA TRP A 317 3.51 21.25 -2.44
C TRP A 317 4.62 21.02 -3.48
N GLU A 318 5.04 19.77 -3.70
CA GLU A 318 6.06 19.44 -4.72
C GLU A 318 5.56 19.75 -6.14
N MET A 319 4.25 19.61 -6.39
CA MET A 319 3.61 19.97 -7.65
C MET A 319 3.60 21.49 -7.85
N ASP A 320 3.06 22.25 -6.90
CA ASP A 320 2.93 23.70 -6.96
C ASP A 320 4.28 24.42 -7.08
N THR A 321 5.32 23.87 -6.43
CA THR A 321 6.65 24.46 -6.45
C THR A 321 7.42 24.21 -7.75
N ARG A 322 7.02 23.23 -8.56
CA ARG A 322 7.74 22.82 -9.79
C ARG A 322 7.01 23.16 -11.06
N PHE A 323 5.69 23.18 -11.01
CA PHE A 323 4.85 23.22 -12.18
C PHE A 323 3.95 24.44 -12.07
N GLU A 324 4.17 25.40 -12.97
CA GLU A 324 3.42 26.65 -13.02
C GLU A 324 1.96 26.43 -13.44
N ASP A 325 1.06 27.29 -12.97
CA ASP A 325 -0.39 27.15 -13.12
C ASP A 325 -0.88 27.09 -14.58
N GLU A 326 -0.22 27.81 -15.49
CA GLU A 326 -0.62 27.89 -16.90
C GLU A 326 0.00 26.81 -17.79
N GLY A 327 0.93 26.01 -17.25
CA GLY A 327 1.66 25.02 -18.02
C GLY A 327 0.84 23.76 -18.34
N GLU A 328 1.19 23.11 -19.45
CA GLU A 328 0.61 21.83 -19.87
C GLU A 328 1.38 20.67 -19.24
N TRP A 329 1.09 20.40 -17.96
CA TRP A 329 1.81 19.40 -17.18
C TRP A 329 1.12 18.04 -17.15
N PHE A 330 1.81 17.02 -17.66
CA PHE A 330 1.45 15.60 -17.55
C PHE A 330 2.56 14.88 -16.77
N VAL A 331 2.31 14.60 -15.48
CA VAL A 331 3.35 14.19 -14.52
C VAL A 331 3.13 12.74 -14.07
N GLY A 332 4.09 11.85 -14.31
CA GLY A 332 4.11 10.48 -13.78
C GLY A 332 4.86 10.38 -12.45
N LEU A 333 4.44 9.46 -11.58
CA LEU A 333 4.99 9.26 -10.22
C LEU A 333 5.57 7.84 -10.00
N PRO A 334 6.55 7.39 -10.82
CA PRO A 334 7.20 6.10 -10.61
C PRO A 334 8.00 6.10 -9.31
N THR A 335 7.93 4.99 -8.58
CA THR A 335 8.60 4.85 -7.27
C THR A 335 9.56 3.67 -7.26
N GLU A 336 9.24 2.58 -7.95
CA GLU A 336 10.03 1.35 -7.96
C GLU A 336 10.76 1.13 -9.29
N LYS A 337 11.76 0.24 -9.29
CA LYS A 337 12.48 -0.14 -10.52
C LYS A 337 11.56 -0.74 -11.56
N GLU A 338 10.58 -1.51 -11.10
CA GLU A 338 9.59 -2.19 -11.94
C GLU A 338 8.59 -1.23 -12.59
N ASP A 339 8.60 0.06 -12.22
CA ASP A 339 7.82 1.10 -12.88
C ASP A 339 8.52 1.65 -14.13
N TRP A 340 9.73 1.16 -14.42
CA TRP A 340 10.54 1.49 -15.58
C TRP A 340 10.72 0.28 -16.49
N ALA A 341 10.73 0.52 -17.79
CA ALA A 341 10.93 -0.48 -18.84
C ALA A 341 11.92 0.03 -19.90
N ASP A 342 12.51 -0.88 -20.65
CA ASP A 342 13.29 -0.52 -21.85
C ASP A 342 12.35 -0.37 -23.06
N ASP A 343 12.54 0.69 -23.84
CA ASP A 343 11.91 0.86 -25.15
C ASP A 343 12.63 0.02 -26.23
N GLU A 344 12.15 0.09 -27.47
CA GLU A 344 12.72 -0.64 -28.61
C GLU A 344 14.19 -0.29 -28.90
N ASN A 345 14.66 0.87 -28.45
CA ASN A 345 16.01 1.36 -28.61
C ASN A 345 16.89 1.11 -27.36
N GLY A 346 16.36 0.42 -26.35
CA GLY A 346 17.04 0.21 -25.07
C GLY A 346 17.13 1.47 -24.20
N LYS A 347 16.29 2.48 -24.47
CA LYS A 347 16.11 3.66 -23.62
C LYS A 347 15.09 3.37 -22.52
N GLN A 348 15.30 3.91 -21.33
CA GLN A 348 14.41 3.74 -20.20
C GLN A 348 13.17 4.63 -20.34
N ILE A 349 12.00 4.01 -20.24
CA ILE A 349 10.69 4.64 -20.25
C ILE A 349 9.90 4.28 -18.99
N THR A 350 8.90 5.10 -18.66
CA THR A 350 7.91 4.80 -17.62
C THR A 350 6.52 5.18 -18.10
N TYR A 351 5.52 4.49 -17.56
CA TYR A 351 4.11 4.74 -17.79
C TYR A 351 3.45 5.51 -16.65
N GLY A 352 4.26 6.11 -15.76
CA GLY A 352 3.81 6.85 -14.58
C GLY A 352 3.73 6.02 -13.29
N GLY A 353 4.11 4.74 -13.31
CA GLY A 353 4.21 3.91 -12.10
C GLY A 353 2.88 3.66 -11.36
N GLY A 354 1.75 3.76 -12.08
CA GLY A 354 0.40 3.61 -11.53
C GLY A 354 -0.22 4.91 -11.03
N ALA A 355 0.46 6.06 -11.14
CA ALA A 355 -0.10 7.36 -10.78
C ALA A 355 0.37 8.46 -11.73
N VAL A 356 -0.57 9.17 -12.34
CA VAL A 356 -0.31 10.38 -13.13
C VAL A 356 -1.11 11.56 -12.59
N VAL A 357 -0.50 12.74 -12.58
CA VAL A 357 -1.12 14.01 -12.16
C VAL A 357 -1.07 14.99 -13.32
N MET A 358 -2.18 15.66 -13.58
CA MET A 358 -2.35 16.56 -14.71
C MET A 358 -2.76 17.94 -14.25
N SER A 359 -2.18 18.94 -14.89
CA SER A 359 -2.74 20.30 -14.95
C SER A 359 -4.09 20.30 -15.68
N PRO A 360 -4.91 21.36 -15.54
CA PRO A 360 -6.16 21.46 -16.28
C PRO A 360 -5.93 21.41 -17.81
N SER A 361 -4.94 22.16 -18.32
CA SER A 361 -4.60 22.18 -19.76
C SER A 361 -4.18 20.80 -20.27
N ALA A 362 -3.36 20.06 -19.53
CA ALA A 362 -2.98 18.70 -19.91
C ALA A 362 -4.18 17.74 -19.91
N LEU A 363 -5.12 17.90 -18.98
CA LEU A 363 -6.35 17.11 -18.96
C LEU A 363 -7.23 17.39 -20.21
N ASP A 364 -7.31 18.64 -20.68
CA ASP A 364 -8.02 18.96 -21.92
C ASP A 364 -7.38 18.25 -23.12
N THR A 365 -6.06 18.32 -23.22
CA THR A 365 -5.31 17.67 -24.31
C THR A 365 -5.49 16.16 -24.29
N VAL A 366 -5.36 15.53 -23.12
CA VAL A 366 -5.60 14.08 -22.95
C VAL A 366 -7.06 13.70 -23.29
N GLY A 367 -8.02 14.52 -22.87
CA GLY A 367 -9.44 14.30 -23.16
C GLY A 367 -9.80 14.41 -24.65
N GLN A 368 -9.00 15.12 -25.44
CA GLN A 368 -9.21 15.27 -26.88
C GLN A 368 -8.60 14.13 -27.71
N LEU A 369 -7.78 13.25 -27.12
CA LEU A 369 -7.11 12.19 -27.86
C LEU A 369 -8.09 11.16 -28.41
N MET A 370 -7.87 10.74 -29.66
CA MET A 370 -8.73 9.79 -30.36
C MET A 370 -8.86 8.44 -29.64
N CYS A 371 -7.85 8.04 -28.86
CA CYS A 371 -7.89 6.82 -28.05
C CYS A 371 -8.88 6.90 -26.87
N PHE A 372 -9.27 8.10 -26.44
CA PHE A 372 -10.23 8.34 -25.36
C PHE A 372 -11.59 8.84 -25.88
N GLN A 373 -11.70 9.09 -27.19
CA GLN A 373 -12.97 9.46 -27.82
C GLN A 373 -13.81 8.22 -28.17
N ALA A 374 -15.06 8.24 -27.74
CA ALA A 374 -16.09 7.27 -28.11
C ALA A 374 -16.22 7.15 -29.65
N GLY A 375 -15.84 6.01 -30.22
CA GLY A 375 -15.99 5.72 -31.66
C GLY A 375 -14.75 5.92 -32.53
N GLY A 376 -13.56 6.11 -31.94
CA GLY A 376 -12.30 6.07 -32.69
C GLY A 376 -12.11 4.71 -33.37
N LYS A 377 -12.00 4.67 -34.70
CA LYS A 377 -11.81 3.46 -35.53
C LYS A 377 -10.47 2.72 -35.31
N GLY A 378 -9.75 3.00 -34.23
CA GLY A 378 -8.35 2.61 -34.02
C GLY A 378 -8.07 1.56 -32.95
N GLY A 379 -9.05 1.10 -32.16
CA GLY A 379 -8.78 0.14 -31.08
C GLY A 379 -9.91 -0.87 -30.90
N ASN A 380 -9.71 -2.09 -31.40
CA ASN A 380 -10.54 -3.24 -31.05
C ASN A 380 -10.16 -3.85 -29.69
N ASP A 381 -9.19 -3.27 -28.98
CA ASP A 381 -8.78 -3.75 -27.67
C ASP A 381 -9.59 -3.04 -26.60
N GLU A 382 -10.56 -3.75 -26.04
CA GLU A 382 -11.14 -3.41 -24.74
C GLU A 382 -9.99 -3.17 -23.76
N VAL A 383 -9.82 -1.94 -23.29
CA VAL A 383 -8.99 -1.61 -22.13
C VAL A 383 -9.67 -2.27 -20.93
N LYS A 384 -9.31 -3.54 -20.68
CA LYS A 384 -9.79 -4.31 -19.53
C LYS A 384 -9.40 -3.55 -18.26
N ALA A 385 -10.20 -3.65 -17.21
CA ALA A 385 -9.87 -3.09 -15.90
C ALA A 385 -8.62 -3.75 -15.24
N ASP A 386 -7.99 -4.72 -15.92
CA ASP A 386 -6.69 -5.36 -15.59
C ASP A 386 -5.58 -5.01 -16.60
N SER A 387 -5.84 -4.14 -17.59
CA SER A 387 -4.86 -3.77 -18.62
C SER A 387 -3.93 -2.67 -18.13
N ASN A 388 -2.71 -2.67 -18.68
CA ASN A 388 -1.66 -1.67 -18.44
C ASN A 388 -2.09 -0.30 -19.01
N TRP A 389 -3.07 0.35 -18.39
CA TRP A 389 -3.67 1.59 -18.87
C TRP A 389 -2.62 2.69 -19.04
N GLY A 390 -1.57 2.69 -18.22
CA GLY A 390 -0.44 3.60 -18.34
C GLY A 390 0.30 3.39 -19.66
N GLU A 391 0.53 2.15 -20.08
CA GLU A 391 1.14 1.85 -21.39
C GLU A 391 0.21 2.23 -22.53
N THR A 392 -1.11 1.97 -22.42
CA THR A 392 -2.09 2.41 -23.43
C THR A 392 -2.12 3.92 -23.56
N LEU A 393 -2.15 4.63 -22.43
CA LEU A 393 -2.08 6.10 -22.38
C LEU A 393 -0.78 6.60 -22.98
N TYR A 394 0.36 6.00 -22.61
CA TYR A 394 1.66 6.36 -23.15
C TYR A 394 1.72 6.17 -24.67
N LYS A 395 1.27 5.03 -25.20
CA LYS A 395 1.22 4.78 -26.66
C LYS A 395 0.31 5.78 -27.38
N CYS A 396 -0.79 6.17 -26.75
CA CYS A 396 -1.66 7.20 -27.31
C CYS A 396 -0.97 8.57 -27.31
N LEU A 397 -0.33 8.93 -26.21
CA LEU A 397 0.47 10.16 -26.10
C LEU A 397 1.68 10.16 -27.03
N GLU A 398 2.22 9.00 -27.38
CA GLU A 398 3.35 8.90 -28.30
C GLU A 398 2.96 9.32 -29.72
N GLN A 399 1.70 9.08 -30.12
CA GLN A 399 1.16 9.54 -31.39
C GLN A 399 0.98 11.06 -31.41
N GLU A 400 0.77 11.66 -30.24
CA GLU A 400 0.77 13.10 -30.07
C GLU A 400 2.19 13.67 -30.01
N ARG A 401 2.45 14.69 -30.81
CA ARG A 401 3.82 15.21 -30.96
C ARG A 401 4.25 16.20 -29.89
N TYR A 402 3.35 16.60 -28.98
CA TYR A 402 3.57 17.79 -28.15
C TYR A 402 3.48 17.54 -26.64
N LEU A 403 2.80 16.48 -26.17
CA LEU A 403 2.70 16.23 -24.74
C LEU A 403 3.88 15.39 -24.23
N LYS A 404 4.72 16.00 -23.40
CA LYS A 404 5.90 15.35 -22.81
C LYS A 404 5.60 14.91 -21.37
N MET A 405 5.86 13.64 -21.05
CA MET A 405 5.73 13.17 -19.66
C MET A 405 6.83 13.77 -18.80
N GLN A 406 6.42 14.54 -17.79
CA GLN A 406 7.29 14.90 -16.68
C GLN A 406 7.27 13.73 -15.68
N VAL A 407 8.40 13.41 -15.08
CA VAL A 407 8.48 12.37 -14.06
C VAL A 407 8.91 13.03 -12.77
N LEU A 408 8.13 12.91 -11.70
CA LEU A 408 8.49 13.43 -10.39
C LEU A 408 8.85 12.27 -9.46
N VAL A 409 10.13 12.16 -9.13
CA VAL A 409 10.62 11.12 -8.21
C VAL A 409 10.79 11.69 -6.80
N GLY A 410 10.07 11.08 -5.87
CA GLY A 410 10.14 11.37 -4.43
C GLY A 410 11.38 10.79 -3.75
N GLY A 411 11.63 11.22 -2.52
CA GLY A 411 12.74 10.72 -1.72
C GLY A 411 12.70 9.19 -1.56
N GLY A 412 13.80 8.51 -1.84
CA GLY A 412 13.90 7.04 -1.77
C GLY A 412 13.25 6.29 -2.94
N GLY A 413 12.72 6.99 -3.95
CA GLY A 413 12.27 6.40 -5.21
C GLY A 413 13.43 5.98 -6.11
N TYR A 414 13.17 5.02 -7.01
CA TYR A 414 14.15 4.52 -7.97
C TYR A 414 14.39 5.51 -9.12
N LEU A 415 15.66 5.72 -9.47
CA LEU A 415 16.07 6.46 -10.67
C LEU A 415 16.87 5.56 -11.63
N PRO A 416 16.55 5.54 -12.93
CA PRO A 416 17.34 4.84 -13.93
C PRO A 416 18.79 5.31 -13.96
N GLY A 417 19.72 4.37 -14.13
CA GLY A 417 21.16 4.65 -14.12
C GLY A 417 21.78 4.71 -12.72
N GLU A 418 20.99 4.69 -11.64
CA GLU A 418 21.50 4.38 -10.30
C GLU A 418 21.78 2.88 -10.20
N GLY A 419 23.06 2.52 -9.97
CA GLY A 419 23.46 1.13 -9.87
C GLY A 419 22.76 0.39 -8.71
N ASN A 420 22.51 -0.91 -8.91
CA ASN A 420 21.94 -1.87 -7.94
C ASN A 420 22.86 -2.11 -6.71
N GLN A 421 23.37 -1.06 -6.06
CA GLN A 421 24.03 -1.21 -4.78
C GLN A 421 22.94 -1.21 -3.72
N GLY A 422 22.70 -2.34 -3.04
CA GLY A 422 21.69 -2.55 -2.00
C GLY A 422 21.76 -1.57 -0.82
N GLN A 423 21.52 -0.29 -1.09
CA GLN A 423 21.68 0.86 -0.22
C GLN A 423 20.32 1.53 -0.13
N LYS A 424 19.72 1.52 1.07
CA LYS A 424 18.45 2.19 1.34
C LYS A 424 18.69 3.70 1.33
N VAL A 425 18.36 4.36 0.22
CA VAL A 425 18.43 5.82 0.07
C VAL A 425 17.48 6.48 1.07
N SER A 426 17.93 7.50 1.79
CA SER A 426 17.06 8.30 2.67
C SER A 426 16.13 9.17 1.83
N GLY A 427 14.86 9.21 2.24
CA GLY A 427 13.82 10.00 1.61
C GLY A 427 12.45 9.36 1.78
N ARG A 428 11.41 10.18 1.95
CA ARG A 428 10.03 9.71 2.06
C ARG A 428 9.41 9.69 0.65
N PRO A 429 8.88 8.55 0.20
CA PRO A 429 8.31 8.44 -1.15
C PRO A 429 7.01 9.26 -1.24
N LEU A 430 6.73 9.79 -2.42
CA LEU A 430 5.49 10.55 -2.68
C LEU A 430 4.30 9.63 -2.95
N VAL A 431 4.57 8.44 -3.49
CA VAL A 431 3.57 7.42 -3.83
C VAL A 431 4.13 6.06 -3.41
N LEU A 432 3.24 5.15 -3.03
CA LEU A 432 3.55 3.77 -2.67
C LEU A 432 2.57 2.82 -3.35
N ARG A 433 3.00 1.58 -3.61
CA ARG A 433 2.15 0.52 -4.15
C ARG A 433 1.92 -0.58 -3.14
N THR A 434 0.67 -1.01 -2.98
CA THR A 434 0.26 -2.00 -1.97
C THR A 434 0.36 -3.46 -2.42
N ASP A 435 0.58 -3.77 -3.70
CA ASP A 435 0.43 -5.14 -4.23
C ASP A 435 1.69 -6.00 -4.34
N LYS A 436 2.88 -5.41 -4.42
CA LYS A 436 4.07 -6.16 -4.83
C LYS A 436 4.75 -6.91 -3.68
N ASP A 437 4.45 -6.57 -2.42
CA ASP A 437 4.89 -7.30 -1.23
C ASP A 437 4.10 -6.80 0.00
N PRO A 438 3.38 -7.67 0.75
CA PRO A 438 2.69 -7.28 1.99
C PRO A 438 3.66 -6.72 3.06
N PHE A 439 4.96 -6.99 2.91
CA PHE A 439 6.02 -6.42 3.75
C PHE A 439 6.60 -5.10 3.21
N LYS A 440 6.36 -4.72 1.94
CA LYS A 440 6.85 -3.44 1.38
C LYS A 440 6.04 -2.25 1.87
N PHE A 441 4.73 -2.40 2.03
CA PHE A 441 3.88 -1.28 2.43
C PHE A 441 2.54 -1.73 3.01
N SER A 442 2.11 -1.10 4.10
CA SER A 442 0.77 -1.27 4.67
C SER A 442 0.19 0.09 5.04
N ALA A 443 -0.97 0.43 4.48
CA ALA A 443 -1.71 1.64 4.84
C ALA A 443 -2.05 1.70 6.34
N LYS A 444 -2.10 0.54 7.04
CA LYS A 444 -2.23 0.47 8.50
C LYS A 444 -1.11 1.24 9.21
N GLY A 445 0.10 1.24 8.67
CA GLY A 445 1.22 2.00 9.20
C GLY A 445 0.96 3.50 9.26
N HIS A 446 0.14 4.01 8.33
CA HIS A 446 -0.23 5.43 8.27
C HIS A 446 -1.11 5.87 9.44
N LEU A 447 -1.71 4.95 10.20
CA LEU A 447 -2.51 5.30 11.39
C LEU A 447 -1.72 6.11 12.41
N VAL A 448 -0.39 5.98 12.43
CA VAL A 448 0.49 6.79 13.30
C VAL A 448 0.37 8.30 13.05
N SER A 449 -0.01 8.71 11.83
CA SER A 449 -0.29 10.10 11.48
C SER A 449 -1.44 10.71 12.29
N ASN A 450 -2.32 9.88 12.89
CA ASN A 450 -3.36 10.36 13.80
C ASN A 450 -2.79 10.97 15.09
N VAL A 451 -1.57 10.59 15.49
CA VAL A 451 -0.91 11.08 16.70
C VAL A 451 0.11 12.17 16.39
N CYS A 452 0.91 12.00 15.33
CA CYS A 452 2.05 12.90 15.02
C CYS A 452 1.98 13.63 13.67
N GLY A 453 0.85 13.56 12.96
CA GLY A 453 0.66 14.17 11.65
C GLY A 453 1.31 13.38 10.50
N GLU A 454 0.96 13.72 9.26
CA GLU A 454 1.44 13.00 8.05
C GLU A 454 2.96 13.03 7.88
N GLU A 455 3.64 14.02 8.47
CA GLU A 455 5.09 14.14 8.42
C GLU A 455 5.82 13.01 9.16
N CYS A 456 5.20 12.43 10.19
CA CYS A 456 5.85 11.40 10.99
C CYS A 456 5.84 10.03 10.31
N TYR A 457 4.94 9.79 9.36
CA TYR A 457 4.87 8.52 8.66
C TYR A 457 6.09 8.33 7.74
N LEU A 458 6.69 7.13 7.77
CA LEU A 458 7.94 6.78 7.08
C LEU A 458 9.15 7.66 7.43
N GLN A 459 9.05 8.49 8.46
CA GLN A 459 10.20 9.17 9.03
C GLN A 459 11.17 8.13 9.61
N ARG A 460 12.47 8.35 9.37
CA ARG A 460 13.52 7.40 9.75
C ARG A 460 14.22 7.91 11.01
N PHE A 461 14.29 7.05 12.02
CA PHE A 461 14.98 7.29 13.28
C PHE A 461 16.15 6.34 13.42
N LEU A 462 17.30 6.87 13.84
CA LEU A 462 18.52 6.12 14.11
C LEU A 462 18.90 6.27 15.58
N PHE A 463 18.83 5.18 16.34
CA PHE A 463 19.12 5.16 17.77
C PHE A 463 20.60 4.92 18.05
N ALA A 464 21.05 5.35 19.24
CA ALA A 464 22.45 5.29 19.64
C ALA A 464 23.03 3.85 19.75
N ASP A 465 22.16 2.86 19.92
CA ASP A 465 22.48 1.43 20.06
C ASP A 465 22.34 0.63 18.76
N SER A 466 22.46 1.31 17.61
CA SER A 466 22.44 0.68 16.27
C SER A 466 21.10 0.05 15.89
N TRP A 467 20.01 0.65 16.35
CA TRP A 467 18.66 0.37 15.88
C TRP A 467 18.20 1.46 14.91
N ALA A 468 17.42 1.07 13.91
CA ALA A 468 16.71 2.00 13.04
C ALA A 468 15.22 1.71 13.03
N LEU A 469 14.41 2.76 13.08
CA LEU A 469 12.95 2.70 12.92
C LEU A 469 12.58 3.46 11.65
N ILE A 470 11.84 2.81 10.75
CA ILE A 470 11.09 3.46 9.68
C ILE A 470 9.63 3.45 10.14
N ASN A 471 9.15 4.61 10.58
CA ASN A 471 7.87 4.71 11.27
C ASN A 471 6.72 4.14 10.43
N GLY A 472 5.90 3.29 11.04
CA GLY A 472 4.80 2.59 10.38
C GLY A 472 5.21 1.61 9.28
N HIS A 473 6.47 1.16 9.25
CA HIS A 473 6.93 0.18 8.27
C HIS A 473 7.84 -0.92 8.86
N SER A 474 9.00 -0.58 9.42
CA SER A 474 9.91 -1.59 9.96
C SER A 474 10.85 -1.07 11.06
N ILE A 475 11.36 -2.00 11.86
CA ILE A 475 12.41 -1.78 12.86
C ILE A 475 13.56 -2.72 12.53
N THR A 476 14.78 -2.21 12.46
CA THR A 476 15.96 -3.03 12.15
C THR A 476 17.03 -2.86 13.22
N ALA A 477 17.49 -3.97 13.78
CA ALA A 477 18.68 -4.04 14.61
C ALA A 477 19.89 -4.36 13.74
N TYR A 478 20.94 -3.55 13.85
CA TYR A 478 22.19 -3.74 13.14
C TYR A 478 23.24 -4.34 14.08
N PRO A 479 24.04 -5.31 13.61
CA PRO A 479 25.02 -6.02 14.44
C PRO A 479 26.21 -5.14 14.85
N ARG A 480 26.42 -4.02 14.16
CA ARG A 480 27.50 -3.05 14.42
C ARG A 480 26.98 -1.64 14.24
N ARG A 481 27.80 -0.67 14.67
CA ARG A 481 27.51 0.76 14.52
C ARG A 481 27.15 1.12 13.08
N ILE A 482 26.07 1.87 12.98
CA ILE A 482 25.55 2.41 11.72
C ILE A 482 26.31 3.69 11.39
N GLU A 483 26.81 3.77 10.16
CA GLU A 483 27.42 4.97 9.58
C GLU A 483 26.37 5.63 8.66
N VAL A 484 26.10 6.92 8.89
CA VAL A 484 25.28 7.70 7.95
C VAL A 484 26.24 8.36 6.97
N GLN A 485 26.21 7.89 5.73
CA GLN A 485 27.02 8.44 4.65
C GLN A 485 26.18 9.45 3.88
N MET A 486 26.71 10.65 3.63
CA MET A 486 26.06 11.58 2.71
C MET A 486 26.36 11.12 1.28
N SER A 487 25.34 10.86 0.45
CA SER A 487 25.59 10.81 -0.98
C SER A 487 25.77 12.22 -1.50
N SER A 488 27.00 12.60 -1.83
CA SER A 488 27.31 13.90 -2.45
C SER A 488 27.08 13.88 -3.96
N GLN A 489 26.02 13.22 -4.42
CA GLN A 489 25.58 13.40 -5.81
C GLN A 489 24.68 14.63 -5.83
N LYS A 490 25.31 15.81 -5.99
CA LYS A 490 24.58 16.96 -6.55
C LYS A 490 24.07 16.53 -7.91
N MET A 491 22.82 16.06 -7.94
CA MET A 491 22.13 15.77 -9.18
C MET A 491 21.75 17.15 -9.72
N THR A 492 22.63 17.72 -10.55
CA THR A 492 22.36 18.99 -11.21
C THR A 492 21.11 18.80 -12.05
N GLN A 493 20.01 19.37 -11.59
CA GLN A 493 18.79 19.57 -12.37
C GLN A 493 19.24 20.04 -13.78
N GLN A 494 18.68 19.43 -14.83
CA GLN A 494 18.93 19.71 -16.25
C GLN A 494 20.18 19.17 -16.99
N LYS A 495 21.30 18.72 -16.39
CA LYS A 495 22.50 18.36 -17.20
C LYS A 495 23.03 16.92 -17.08
N GLY A 496 22.41 16.06 -16.27
CA GLY A 496 23.03 14.80 -15.83
C GLY A 496 22.68 13.49 -16.54
N PHE A 497 21.64 13.42 -17.38
CA PHE A 497 21.23 12.15 -18.00
C PHE A 497 21.88 11.85 -19.35
N GLN A 498 22.64 12.80 -19.92
CA GLN A 498 23.22 12.63 -21.27
C GLN A 498 24.60 11.97 -21.32
N ASN A 499 25.26 11.66 -20.20
CA ASN A 499 26.61 11.12 -20.26
C ASN A 499 26.89 10.12 -19.15
N LYS A 500 26.60 8.85 -19.42
CA LYS A 500 27.41 7.69 -19.00
C LYS A 500 26.94 6.44 -19.73
N SER A 501 27.78 5.98 -20.65
CA SER A 501 27.73 4.67 -21.29
C SER A 501 27.75 3.56 -20.23
N GLY A 502 26.56 3.02 -19.89
CA GLY A 502 26.43 1.87 -19.00
C GLY A 502 25.16 1.81 -18.15
N GLY A 503 24.37 2.88 -18.08
CA GLY A 503 22.98 2.86 -17.57
C GLY A 503 22.05 3.39 -18.65
N GLY A 504 20.94 2.70 -18.94
CA GLY A 504 20.04 3.03 -20.05
C GLY A 504 19.67 4.51 -20.06
N GLU A 505 19.88 5.17 -21.21
CA GLU A 505 19.51 6.56 -21.45
C GLU A 505 17.97 6.69 -21.31
N VAL A 506 17.46 7.73 -20.66
CA VAL A 506 16.01 7.97 -20.57
C VAL A 506 15.48 8.46 -21.92
N ALA A 507 14.31 8.00 -22.36
CA ALA A 507 13.73 8.41 -23.64
C ALA A 507 13.48 9.93 -23.72
N ASP A 508 13.65 10.53 -24.91
CA ASP A 508 13.62 11.98 -25.12
C ASP A 508 12.27 12.63 -24.74
N LYS A 509 11.20 11.84 -24.79
CA LYS A 509 9.82 12.21 -24.41
C LYS A 509 9.56 12.17 -22.89
N ILE A 510 10.58 11.88 -22.08
CA ILE A 510 10.50 11.91 -20.62
C ILE A 510 11.43 13.01 -20.09
N ALA A 511 10.93 13.80 -19.15
CA ALA A 511 11.72 14.78 -18.40
C ALA A 511 11.68 14.40 -16.92
N VAL A 512 12.82 13.98 -16.37
CA VAL A 512 12.92 13.55 -14.98
C VAL A 512 13.22 14.74 -14.08
N HIS A 513 12.34 14.92 -13.10
CA HIS A 513 12.44 15.85 -11.98
C HIS A 513 12.62 15.05 -10.70
N SER A 514 13.51 15.52 -9.86
CA SER A 514 13.76 14.93 -8.55
C SER A 514 13.38 15.93 -7.48
N THR A 515 12.79 15.48 -6.37
CA THR A 515 12.60 16.36 -5.22
C THR A 515 13.95 16.83 -4.69
N SER A 516 14.01 17.96 -3.97
CA SER A 516 15.26 18.43 -3.34
C SER A 516 15.86 17.40 -2.36
N SER A 517 15.05 16.44 -1.91
CA SER A 517 15.45 15.28 -1.09
C SER A 517 16.07 14.11 -1.89
N VAL A 518 16.01 14.13 -3.22
CA VAL A 518 16.57 13.11 -4.10
C VAL A 518 17.91 13.60 -4.64
N GLY A 519 18.99 13.08 -4.07
CA GLY A 519 20.37 13.43 -4.41
C GLY A 519 21.21 13.80 -3.18
N GLU A 520 20.61 14.48 -2.20
CA GLU A 520 21.20 14.71 -0.87
C GLU A 520 20.82 13.60 0.13
N GLY A 521 20.62 12.38 -0.38
CA GLY A 521 20.17 11.25 0.40
C GLY A 521 21.23 10.82 1.41
N GLN A 522 20.93 10.98 2.70
CA GLN A 522 21.63 10.22 3.72
C GLN A 522 21.49 8.73 3.40
N LYS A 523 22.57 7.98 3.50
CA LYS A 523 22.59 6.54 3.28
C LYS A 523 22.94 5.86 4.59
N ILE A 524 22.18 4.84 4.96
CA ILE A 524 22.53 3.96 6.06
C ILE A 524 23.51 2.92 5.52
N ALA A 525 24.78 3.04 5.90
CA ALA A 525 25.79 2.03 5.66
C ALA A 525 26.15 1.34 6.97
N TRP A 526 26.38 0.03 6.93
CA TRP A 526 26.86 -0.74 8.08
C TRP A 526 27.92 -1.73 7.62
N ARG A 527 28.84 -2.10 8.52
CA ARG A 527 29.91 -3.04 8.21
C ARG A 527 29.66 -4.39 8.87
N GLY A 528 29.54 -5.42 8.04
CA GLY A 528 29.54 -6.82 8.45
C GLY A 528 28.32 -7.25 9.28
N GLY A 529 28.17 -8.57 9.41
CA GLY A 529 27.07 -9.22 10.13
C GLY A 529 25.73 -9.15 9.38
N LYS A 530 24.78 -9.95 9.86
CA LYS A 530 23.41 -9.98 9.35
C LYS A 530 22.52 -9.07 10.20
N THR A 531 21.52 -8.46 9.58
CA THR A 531 20.55 -7.60 10.30
C THR A 531 19.38 -8.41 10.83
N LYS A 532 18.67 -7.89 11.83
CA LYS A 532 17.36 -8.42 12.23
C LYS A 532 16.30 -7.37 11.98
N THR A 533 15.27 -7.71 11.21
CA THR A 533 14.21 -6.77 10.81
C THR A 533 12.85 -7.26 11.32
N TRP A 534 12.18 -6.44 12.11
CA TRP A 534 10.77 -6.60 12.47
C TRP A 534 9.92 -5.75 11.52
N ARG A 535 8.87 -6.34 10.97
CA ARG A 535 8.02 -5.70 9.96
C ARG A 535 6.63 -5.47 10.52
N LEU A 536 6.02 -4.35 10.19
CA LEU A 536 4.68 -4.02 10.68
C LEU A 536 3.68 -5.07 10.19
N VAL A 537 2.92 -5.64 11.11
CA VAL A 537 1.83 -6.60 10.80
C VAL A 537 0.45 -6.08 11.24
N SER A 538 0.41 -5.23 12.27
CA SER A 538 -0.82 -4.67 12.79
C SER A 538 -0.61 -3.24 13.29
N ALA A 539 -1.65 -2.42 13.11
CA ALA A 539 -1.74 -1.11 13.72
C ALA A 539 -3.20 -0.81 14.08
N GLU A 540 -3.42 -0.25 15.27
CA GLU A 540 -4.75 0.04 15.81
C GLU A 540 -4.78 1.42 16.45
N VAL A 541 -5.86 2.14 16.22
CA VAL A 541 -6.16 3.40 16.91
C VAL A 541 -6.94 3.07 18.17
N ARG A 542 -6.52 3.58 19.32
CA ARG A 542 -7.14 3.37 20.63
C ARG A 542 -7.41 4.70 21.35
N ASP A 543 -8.16 4.60 22.44
CA ASP A 543 -8.45 5.71 23.36
C ASP A 543 -8.92 6.98 22.61
N ASP A 544 -9.93 6.80 21.77
CA ASP A 544 -10.55 7.85 20.94
C ASP A 544 -9.57 8.61 20.02
N GLY A 545 -8.52 7.93 19.53
CA GLY A 545 -7.53 8.54 18.64
C GLY A 545 -6.31 9.13 19.34
N LYS A 546 -6.21 8.98 20.67
CA LYS A 546 -5.06 9.47 21.46
C LYS A 546 -3.87 8.53 21.43
N GLU A 547 -4.11 7.26 21.16
CA GLU A 547 -3.08 6.24 21.10
C GLU A 547 -3.10 5.51 19.76
N VAL A 548 -1.92 5.19 19.24
CA VAL A 548 -1.77 4.27 18.12
C VAL A 548 -0.82 3.16 18.51
N TRP A 549 -1.30 1.93 18.45
CA TRP A 549 -0.54 0.73 18.76
C TRP A 549 -0.05 0.12 17.46
N GLN A 550 1.25 -0.18 17.36
CA GLN A 550 1.86 -0.80 16.17
C GLN A 550 2.64 -2.04 16.58
N ALA A 551 2.32 -3.18 15.98
CA ALA A 551 3.02 -4.44 16.19
C ALA A 551 3.94 -4.76 15.00
N TYR A 552 5.20 -5.02 15.31
CA TYR A 552 6.22 -5.41 14.35
C TYR A 552 6.71 -6.82 14.68
N VAL A 553 6.69 -7.72 13.70
CA VAL A 553 7.02 -9.13 13.89
C VAL A 553 8.27 -9.50 13.10
N ASN A 554 9.14 -10.28 13.74
CA ASN A 554 10.19 -11.05 13.09
C ASN A 554 9.90 -12.52 13.33
N GLU A 555 9.46 -13.20 12.27
CA GLU A 555 9.04 -14.61 12.30
C GLU A 555 10.26 -15.54 12.31
N LYS A 556 10.15 -16.63 13.08
CA LYS A 556 11.13 -17.68 13.20
C LYS A 556 11.47 -18.28 11.83
N GLY A 557 12.76 -18.41 11.55
CA GLY A 557 13.25 -19.04 10.33
C GLY A 557 13.08 -18.22 9.04
N ILE A 558 12.40 -17.06 9.11
CA ILE A 558 12.22 -16.14 7.98
C ILE A 558 13.32 -15.08 8.00
N GLY A 559 13.97 -14.91 6.85
CA GLY A 559 15.01 -13.91 6.65
C GLY A 559 15.61 -14.02 5.25
N SER A 560 16.02 -12.88 4.69
CA SER A 560 16.76 -12.84 3.42
C SER A 560 18.22 -13.32 3.60
N LYS A 561 19.00 -13.37 2.51
CA LYS A 561 20.44 -13.68 2.60
C LYS A 561 21.21 -12.71 3.52
N GLU A 562 20.71 -11.49 3.65
CA GLU A 562 21.31 -10.40 4.44
C GLU A 562 20.75 -10.31 5.86
N GLU A 563 19.71 -11.09 6.18
CA GLU A 563 19.04 -11.10 7.49
C GLU A 563 19.38 -12.37 8.27
N GLU A 564 19.53 -12.20 9.59
CA GLU A 564 19.70 -13.31 10.53
C GLU A 564 18.35 -13.97 10.74
N LYS A 565 18.31 -15.29 10.61
CA LYS A 565 17.09 -16.05 10.90
C LYS A 565 16.95 -16.15 12.42
N SER A 566 15.78 -15.81 12.94
CA SER A 566 15.50 -15.95 14.36
C SER A 566 15.12 -17.40 14.72
N ASP A 567 15.51 -17.81 15.92
CA ASP A 567 15.21 -19.13 16.49
C ASP A 567 13.83 -19.19 17.17
N VAL A 568 13.28 -18.02 17.48
CA VAL A 568 11.95 -17.81 18.08
C VAL A 568 11.27 -16.65 17.38
N ASP A 569 9.94 -16.65 17.38
CA ASP A 569 9.19 -15.48 16.96
C ASP A 569 9.45 -14.33 17.93
N SER A 570 9.54 -13.12 17.40
CA SER A 570 9.70 -11.94 18.24
C SER A 570 8.84 -10.78 17.77
N VAL A 571 8.30 -10.05 18.73
CA VAL A 571 7.35 -8.96 18.54
C VAL A 571 7.88 -7.71 19.22
N ILE A 572 7.83 -6.59 18.50
CA ILE A 572 8.02 -5.26 19.08
C ILE A 572 6.68 -4.54 18.99
N VAL A 573 6.17 -4.06 20.12
CA VAL A 573 4.98 -3.19 20.14
C VAL A 573 5.37 -1.76 20.50
N LEU A 574 5.05 -0.83 19.60
CA LEU A 574 5.17 0.60 19.82
C LEU A 574 3.79 1.18 20.15
N VAL A 575 3.70 1.89 21.27
CA VAL A 575 2.51 2.64 21.69
C VAL A 575 2.81 4.13 21.52
N TRP A 576 2.24 4.73 20.48
CA TRP A 576 2.40 6.15 20.18
C TRP A 576 1.39 6.96 20.97
N GLU A 577 1.90 7.94 21.72
CA GLU A 577 1.11 8.84 22.57
C GLU A 577 1.47 10.30 22.24
N PHE A 578 0.51 11.19 22.45
CA PHE A 578 0.70 12.64 22.31
C PHE A 578 1.36 13.26 23.54
#